data_AF-A0A1T3MND1-F1
#
_entry.id   AF-A0A1T3MND1-F1
#
_cell.length_a   1.000
_cell.length_b   1.000
_cell.length_c   1.000
_cell.angle_alpha   90.00
_cell.angle_beta   90.00
_cell.angle_gamma   90.00
#
_symmetry.space_group_name_H-M   'P 1'
#
loop_
_entity.id
_entity.type
_entity.pdbx_description
1 polymer ?
#
loop_
_entity_poly.entity_id
_entity_poly.type
_entity_poly.pdbx_seq_one_letter_code
_entity_poly.pdbx_strand_id
1 'polypeptide(L)'
;MKFSDKANIAKTFLLGGIILTSLYSCSSDNDTTEPVVYSKYISEVLDYMPAPGQFTNDLPKYNTGDTKKDMIQKANDAIAKGANGMIHLGGFGGYVTFRFDHTVANGEGADFKILGNTFAGSSEPGIIMVAWDKNKNGKPDEDEWYEIAGSEYFKDTTIKNYSITYYKPDESKTPVKGSANWQTDTEYIRWEDNQGSKGYLTKNSFHKQSYYPTWLGESSITFKGTKIADNFKQNNGIWSSAAFEFGYADNATNDNDASNIDISWAVDKSGKYVKLPGIDFVKVYSAIRQENGMLGEVSTEVTGAYDLRIK
;
A
#
# COMPACT_ATOMS: atom_id res chain seq x y z
N MET A 1 28.97 29.94 -81.15
CA MET A 1 29.83 30.85 -80.34
C MET A 1 30.74 29.99 -79.47
N LYS A 2 32.02 29.93 -79.86
CA LYS A 2 33.31 29.71 -79.13
C LYS A 2 33.27 28.85 -77.84
N PHE A 3 33.85 27.64 -77.73
CA PHE A 3 35.26 27.19 -77.84
C PHE A 3 36.28 28.09 -77.13
N SER A 4 36.94 27.60 -76.07
CA SER A 4 38.41 27.59 -75.90
C SER A 4 38.83 27.07 -74.52
N ASP A 5 39.62 25.99 -74.55
CA ASP A 5 40.59 25.58 -73.52
C ASP A 5 41.61 26.67 -73.21
N LYS A 6 42.25 26.61 -72.02
CA LYS A 6 43.70 26.78 -71.85
C LYS A 6 44.20 26.08 -70.58
N ALA A 7 45.05 25.08 -70.77
CA ALA A 7 46.06 24.62 -69.81
C ALA A 7 47.38 25.38 -70.04
N ASN A 8 48.21 25.54 -68.99
CA ASN A 8 49.69 25.59 -69.00
C ASN A 8 50.21 25.70 -67.55
N ILE A 9 50.80 24.65 -66.97
CA ILE A 9 52.23 24.23 -66.94
C ILE A 9 53.09 24.94 -65.86
N ALA A 10 53.37 24.15 -64.81
CA ALA A 10 54.61 23.90 -64.05
C ALA A 10 55.49 25.04 -63.49
N LYS A 11 55.83 24.91 -62.18
CA LYS A 11 57.21 24.71 -61.70
C LYS A 11 57.27 24.29 -60.23
N THR A 12 58.02 23.22 -59.97
CA THR A 12 58.39 22.63 -58.68
C THR A 12 59.27 23.55 -57.84
N PHE A 13 59.03 23.62 -56.52
CA PHE A 13 60.07 23.82 -55.52
C PHE A 13 59.72 22.99 -54.26
N LEU A 14 60.62 22.07 -53.90
CA LEU A 14 60.66 21.37 -52.62
C LEU A 14 61.07 22.35 -51.52
N LEU A 15 60.37 22.36 -50.39
CA LEU A 15 61.00 22.61 -49.08
C LEU A 15 60.19 21.92 -47.98
N GLY A 16 60.88 21.12 -47.19
CA GLY A 16 60.32 20.22 -46.19
C GLY A 16 59.65 20.93 -45.01
N GLY A 17 58.64 20.27 -44.45
CA GLY A 17 57.95 20.67 -43.24
C GLY A 17 57.54 19.41 -42.46
N ILE A 18 57.96 19.37 -41.20
CA ILE A 18 57.85 18.30 -40.23
C ILE A 18 56.40 17.84 -40.03
N ILE A 19 56.13 16.55 -40.17
CA ILE A 19 54.85 15.93 -39.80
C ILE A 19 54.82 15.78 -38.27
N LEU A 20 54.08 16.65 -37.60
CA LEU A 20 53.63 16.42 -36.22
C LEU A 20 52.54 15.34 -36.27
N THR A 21 52.84 14.14 -35.78
CA THR A 21 51.82 13.12 -35.50
C THR A 21 51.05 13.52 -34.24
N SER A 22 49.90 14.19 -34.41
CA SER A 22 48.89 14.25 -33.36
C SER A 22 48.20 12.90 -33.27
N LEU A 23 48.49 12.16 -32.19
CA LEU A 23 47.71 11.00 -31.79
C LEU A 23 46.29 11.49 -31.45
N TYR A 24 45.35 11.31 -32.37
CA TYR A 24 43.93 11.30 -32.04
C TYR A 24 43.65 10.02 -31.25
N SER A 25 43.65 10.13 -29.93
CA SER A 25 43.05 9.14 -29.05
C SER A 25 41.52 9.33 -29.13
N CYS A 26 40.87 8.64 -30.06
CA CYS A 26 39.44 8.42 -29.97
C CYS A 26 39.19 7.41 -28.84
N SER A 27 38.89 7.89 -27.63
CA SER A 27 38.18 7.06 -26.65
C SER A 27 36.75 6.96 -27.15
N SER A 28 36.42 5.83 -27.79
CA SER A 28 35.03 5.43 -27.98
C SER A 28 34.53 4.93 -26.62
N ASP A 29 34.11 5.86 -25.78
CA ASP A 29 33.31 5.53 -24.60
C ASP A 29 31.93 5.12 -25.13
N ASN A 30 31.81 3.84 -25.49
CA ASN A 30 30.52 3.17 -25.55
C ASN A 30 30.01 3.11 -24.12
N ASP A 31 29.37 4.19 -23.68
CA ASP A 31 28.52 4.19 -22.48
C ASP A 31 27.26 3.38 -22.80
N THR A 32 27.43 2.06 -22.87
CA THR A 32 26.32 1.11 -22.85
C THR A 32 25.79 1.08 -21.43
N THR A 33 24.96 2.06 -21.09
CA THR A 33 24.09 1.96 -19.92
C THR A 33 23.23 0.72 -20.11
N GLU A 34 23.45 -0.30 -19.28
CA GLU A 34 22.57 -1.46 -19.28
C GLU A 34 21.14 -0.99 -19.01
N PRO A 35 20.13 -1.53 -19.73
CA PRO A 35 18.76 -1.13 -19.52
C PRO A 35 18.35 -1.42 -18.07
N VAL A 36 17.83 -0.41 -17.38
CA VAL A 36 17.29 -0.59 -16.03
C VAL A 36 16.10 -1.55 -16.11
N VAL A 37 16.22 -2.71 -15.47
CA VAL A 37 15.15 -3.70 -15.38
C VAL A 37 14.37 -3.45 -14.09
N TYR A 38 13.12 -3.02 -14.22
CA TYR A 38 12.23 -2.80 -13.09
C TYR A 38 11.52 -4.07 -12.65
N SER A 39 11.32 -4.22 -11.34
CA SER A 39 10.56 -5.30 -10.75
C SER A 39 9.07 -4.96 -10.68
N LYS A 40 8.19 -5.90 -11.06
CA LYS A 40 6.74 -5.72 -10.87
C LYS A 40 6.30 -5.76 -9.41
N TYR A 41 7.14 -6.25 -8.49
CA TYR A 41 6.78 -6.44 -7.09
C TYR A 41 7.06 -5.20 -6.24
N ILE A 42 6.40 -5.12 -5.07
CA ILE A 42 6.78 -4.18 -4.00
C ILE A 42 8.30 -4.27 -3.76
N SER A 43 8.96 -3.11 -3.75
CA SER A 43 10.39 -3.00 -3.48
C SER A 43 10.66 -2.95 -1.97
N GLU A 44 9.88 -2.13 -1.27
CA GLU A 44 10.11 -1.79 0.13
C GLU A 44 8.80 -1.40 0.84
N VAL A 45 8.60 -1.93 2.05
CA VAL A 45 7.62 -1.40 3.01
C VAL A 45 8.25 -0.27 3.81
N LEU A 46 7.65 0.92 3.73
CA LEU A 46 8.14 2.16 4.31
C LEU A 46 7.58 2.41 5.72
N ASP A 47 6.33 2.01 5.96
CA ASP A 47 5.71 2.09 7.28
C ASP A 47 4.65 1.01 7.47
N TYR A 48 4.42 0.62 8.72
CA TYR A 48 3.46 -0.39 9.10
C TYR A 48 2.97 -0.13 10.54
N MET A 49 1.65 -0.06 10.69
CA MET A 49 1.01 0.07 12.00
C MET A 49 -0.40 -0.52 11.92
N PRO A 50 -0.59 -1.80 12.32
CA PRO A 50 -1.91 -2.37 12.38
C PRO A 50 -2.70 -1.74 13.51
N ALA A 51 -4.02 -1.66 13.34
CA ALA A 51 -4.93 -1.35 14.42
C ALA A 51 -5.07 -2.56 15.34
N PRO A 52 -5.72 -2.41 16.50
CA PRO A 52 -6.01 -3.57 17.31
C PRO A 52 -6.89 -4.59 16.58
N GLY A 53 -6.53 -5.86 16.72
CA GLY A 53 -7.17 -6.96 15.99
C GLY A 53 -6.70 -8.33 16.46
N GLN A 54 -7.44 -9.37 16.09
CA GLN A 54 -7.22 -10.73 16.58
C GLN A 54 -5.94 -11.38 16.05
N PHE A 55 -5.34 -10.85 14.99
CA PHE A 55 -4.03 -11.30 14.49
C PHE A 55 -2.92 -10.27 14.72
N THR A 56 -3.23 -9.12 15.34
CA THR A 56 -2.21 -8.17 15.78
C THR A 56 -1.22 -8.88 16.71
N ASN A 57 0.07 -8.63 16.49
CA ASN A 57 1.22 -9.32 17.11
C ASN A 57 1.44 -10.79 16.68
N ASP A 58 0.61 -11.35 15.80
CA ASP A 58 0.81 -12.69 15.23
C ASP A 58 1.13 -12.64 13.72
N LEU A 59 0.62 -11.65 12.99
CA LEU A 59 0.83 -11.52 11.55
C LEU A 59 1.20 -10.08 11.13
N PRO A 60 2.49 -9.70 11.11
CA PRO A 60 3.64 -10.52 11.46
C PRO A 60 3.81 -10.70 12.97
N LYS A 61 4.49 -11.78 13.36
CA LYS A 61 4.71 -12.14 14.77
C LYS A 61 5.57 -11.09 15.47
N TYR A 62 5.07 -10.53 16.56
CA TYR A 62 5.87 -9.77 17.52
C TYR A 62 6.65 -10.72 18.43
N ASN A 63 7.92 -10.42 18.62
CA ASN A 63 8.80 -10.98 19.63
C ASN A 63 9.11 -9.91 20.67
N THR A 64 9.27 -10.32 21.92
CA THR A 64 9.65 -9.42 23.01
C THR A 64 10.88 -8.60 22.65
N GLY A 65 10.73 -7.26 22.68
CA GLY A 65 11.80 -6.32 22.36
C GLY A 65 11.81 -5.81 20.93
N ASP A 66 10.97 -6.34 20.03
CA ASP A 66 10.84 -5.77 18.69
C ASP A 66 10.41 -4.30 18.75
N THR A 67 11.05 -3.49 17.92
CA THR A 67 10.75 -2.07 17.73
C THR A 67 9.79 -1.88 16.55
N LYS A 68 9.30 -0.64 16.36
CA LYS A 68 8.56 -0.27 15.14
C LYS A 68 9.34 -0.62 13.87
N LYS A 69 10.66 -0.39 13.87
CA LYS A 69 11.53 -0.71 12.72
C LYS A 69 11.57 -2.21 12.43
N ASP A 70 11.62 -3.04 13.47
CA ASP A 70 11.63 -4.50 13.30
C ASP A 70 10.30 -5.00 12.75
N MET A 71 9.19 -4.42 13.20
CA MET A 71 7.86 -4.76 12.69
C MET A 71 7.65 -4.31 11.23
N ILE A 72 8.20 -3.15 10.85
CA ILE A 72 8.25 -2.73 9.43
C ILE A 72 9.10 -3.71 8.61
N GLN A 73 10.27 -4.13 9.11
CA GLN A 73 11.12 -5.09 8.41
C GLN A 73 10.41 -6.44 8.24
N LYS A 74 9.71 -6.93 9.25
CA LYS A 74 8.93 -8.17 9.15
C LYS A 74 7.79 -8.06 8.16
N ALA A 75 7.11 -6.92 8.11
CA ALA A 75 6.10 -6.66 7.09
C ALA A 75 6.75 -6.65 5.69
N ASN A 76 7.89 -5.98 5.53
CA ASN A 76 8.67 -5.99 4.31
C ASN A 76 9.01 -7.41 3.85
N ASP A 77 9.54 -8.24 4.74
CA ASP A 77 9.94 -9.61 4.42
C ASP A 77 8.75 -10.51 4.06
N ALA A 78 7.55 -10.18 4.54
CA ALA A 78 6.33 -10.91 4.25
C ALA A 78 5.74 -10.60 2.86
N ILE A 79 5.81 -9.35 2.39
CA ILE A 79 5.04 -8.91 1.19
C ILE A 79 5.88 -8.26 0.09
N ALA A 80 7.15 -7.92 0.34
CA ALA A 80 8.02 -7.29 -0.64
C ALA A 80 8.81 -8.31 -1.46
N LYS A 81 9.34 -7.88 -2.60
CA LYS A 81 10.29 -8.62 -3.45
C LYS A 81 9.77 -10.00 -3.88
N GLY A 82 8.46 -10.11 -4.11
CA GLY A 82 7.81 -11.36 -4.53
C GLY A 82 7.70 -12.41 -3.42
N ALA A 83 7.81 -12.01 -2.15
CA ALA A 83 7.50 -12.87 -1.02
C ALA A 83 6.06 -13.40 -1.11
N ASN A 84 5.83 -14.58 -0.53
CA ASN A 84 4.53 -15.25 -0.50
C ASN A 84 3.97 -15.30 0.93
N GLY A 85 4.16 -14.20 1.67
CA GLY A 85 3.65 -14.03 3.02
C GLY A 85 2.38 -13.18 3.05
N MET A 86 2.04 -12.72 4.25
CA MET A 86 0.85 -11.90 4.50
C MET A 86 1.08 -11.03 5.73
N ILE A 87 0.46 -9.86 5.74
CA ILE A 87 0.33 -9.00 6.93
C ILE A 87 -1.14 -8.72 7.22
N HIS A 88 -1.46 -8.55 8.50
CA HIS A 88 -2.79 -8.22 8.98
C HIS A 88 -2.86 -6.75 9.41
N LEU A 89 -3.82 -5.99 8.90
CA LEU A 89 -3.93 -4.57 9.24
C LEU A 89 -4.79 -4.32 10.49
N GLY A 90 -5.55 -5.31 10.96
CA GLY A 90 -6.44 -5.16 12.12
C GLY A 90 -7.67 -4.34 11.78
N GLY A 91 -8.38 -3.86 12.81
CA GLY A 91 -9.59 -3.07 12.64
C GLY A 91 -9.37 -1.74 11.89
N PHE A 92 -10.42 -0.92 11.81
CA PHE A 92 -10.38 0.34 11.06
C PHE A 92 -9.10 1.15 11.28
N GLY A 93 -8.49 1.55 10.16
CA GLY A 93 -7.40 2.53 10.10
C GLY A 93 -5.99 1.95 10.22
N GLY A 94 -5.83 0.70 10.65
CA GLY A 94 -4.55 0.03 10.59
C GLY A 94 -4.03 -0.07 9.16
N TYR A 95 -2.72 0.11 8.97
CA TYR A 95 -2.19 0.43 7.65
C TYR A 95 -0.79 -0.14 7.35
N VAL A 96 -0.49 -0.20 6.06
CA VAL A 96 0.85 -0.38 5.49
C VAL A 96 1.12 0.68 4.43
N THR A 97 2.36 1.17 4.35
CA THR A 97 2.82 2.06 3.27
C THR A 97 4.03 1.43 2.59
N PHE A 98 4.05 1.41 1.27
CA PHE A 98 5.12 0.77 0.49
C PHE A 98 5.35 1.50 -0.84
N ARG A 99 6.40 1.09 -1.55
CA ARG A 99 6.73 1.55 -2.91
C ARG A 99 7.20 0.43 -3.84
N PHE A 100 7.14 0.70 -5.14
CA PHE A 100 7.87 -0.07 -6.16
C PHE A 100 9.30 0.49 -6.31
N ASP A 101 10.15 -0.17 -7.10
CA ASP A 101 11.51 0.32 -7.40
C ASP A 101 11.53 1.40 -8.50
N HIS A 102 10.35 1.84 -8.92
CA HIS A 102 10.09 2.83 -9.96
C HIS A 102 8.74 3.51 -9.72
N THR A 103 8.48 4.57 -10.48
CA THR A 103 7.14 5.16 -10.59
C THR A 103 6.24 4.23 -11.40
N VAL A 104 5.14 3.77 -10.82
CA VAL A 104 4.09 3.08 -11.59
C VAL A 104 3.37 4.11 -12.45
N ALA A 105 3.46 3.96 -13.77
CA ALA A 105 2.89 4.91 -14.71
C ALA A 105 1.35 4.82 -14.74
N ASN A 106 0.69 5.98 -14.78
CA ASN A 106 -0.75 6.05 -15.02
C ASN A 106 -1.02 5.95 -16.52
N GLY A 107 -1.59 4.83 -16.95
CA GLY A 107 -1.90 4.53 -18.35
C GLY A 107 -3.40 4.36 -18.63
N GLU A 108 -3.73 3.72 -19.74
CA GLU A 108 -5.13 3.35 -20.03
C GLU A 108 -5.50 2.07 -19.26
N GLY A 109 -6.61 2.13 -18.52
CA GLY A 109 -7.10 1.04 -17.69
C GLY A 109 -6.24 0.78 -16.45
N ALA A 110 -6.37 -0.41 -15.86
CA ALA A 110 -5.68 -0.74 -14.63
C ALA A 110 -4.15 -0.66 -14.72
N ASP A 111 -3.55 -0.13 -13.66
CA ASP A 111 -2.12 0.15 -13.55
C ASP A 111 -1.43 -0.79 -12.56
N PHE A 112 -2.07 -1.09 -11.43
CA PHE A 112 -1.49 -1.95 -10.40
C PHE A 112 -2.57 -2.78 -9.71
N LYS A 113 -2.18 -3.71 -8.85
CA LYS A 113 -3.09 -4.39 -7.93
C LYS A 113 -2.47 -4.61 -6.57
N ILE A 114 -3.32 -4.64 -5.55
CA ILE A 114 -2.98 -5.06 -4.20
C ILE A 114 -3.53 -6.46 -4.00
N LEU A 115 -2.67 -7.37 -3.56
CA LEU A 115 -3.03 -8.76 -3.31
C LEU A 115 -3.53 -8.90 -1.88
N GLY A 116 -4.62 -9.63 -1.70
CA GLY A 116 -5.21 -9.96 -0.41
C GLY A 116 -5.34 -11.47 -0.20
N ASN A 117 -6.16 -11.86 0.77
CA ASN A 117 -6.51 -13.25 1.09
C ASN A 117 -7.99 -13.58 0.79
N THR A 118 -8.73 -12.60 0.27
CA THR A 118 -10.16 -12.70 -0.03
C THR A 118 -10.56 -13.99 -0.72
N PHE A 119 -11.68 -14.56 -0.27
CA PHE A 119 -12.40 -15.63 -0.94
C PHE A 119 -13.92 -15.36 -0.92
N ALA A 120 -14.70 -16.16 -1.64
CA ALA A 120 -16.15 -15.98 -1.72
C ALA A 120 -16.80 -16.00 -0.31
N GLY A 121 -17.42 -14.89 0.08
CA GLY A 121 -18.03 -14.72 1.40
C GLY A 121 -17.13 -14.08 2.46
N SER A 122 -15.87 -13.75 2.13
CA SER A 122 -14.90 -13.11 3.04
C SER A 122 -14.10 -12.04 2.31
N SER A 123 -14.76 -10.91 2.05
CA SER A 123 -14.18 -9.68 1.53
C SER A 123 -13.94 -8.70 2.69
N GLU A 124 -12.72 -8.19 2.81
CA GLU A 124 -12.27 -7.32 3.92
C GLU A 124 -11.60 -6.04 3.37
N PRO A 125 -12.39 -5.20 2.67
CA PRO A 125 -11.87 -4.16 1.80
C PRO A 125 -11.01 -3.12 2.51
N GLY A 126 -9.83 -2.88 1.95
CA GLY A 126 -8.91 -1.82 2.36
C GLY A 126 -8.96 -0.64 1.40
N ILE A 127 -8.96 0.58 1.96
CA ILE A 127 -8.84 1.79 1.15
C ILE A 127 -7.39 1.97 0.72
N ILE A 128 -7.23 2.41 -0.52
CA ILE A 128 -5.94 2.65 -1.16
C ILE A 128 -5.74 4.16 -1.30
N MET A 129 -4.64 4.64 -0.76
CA MET A 129 -4.12 5.98 -0.99
C MET A 129 -2.88 5.86 -1.88
N VAL A 130 -2.71 6.79 -2.81
CA VAL A 130 -1.55 6.87 -3.69
C VAL A 130 -0.92 8.24 -3.63
N ALA A 131 0.40 8.31 -3.82
CA ALA A 131 1.14 9.57 -3.86
C ALA A 131 2.17 9.57 -5.00
N TRP A 132 2.38 10.75 -5.57
CA TRP A 132 3.37 11.05 -6.60
C TRP A 132 4.45 11.92 -5.98
N ASP A 133 5.71 11.47 -6.01
CA ASP A 133 6.87 12.17 -5.44
C ASP A 133 7.23 13.39 -6.30
N LYS A 134 6.44 14.46 -6.15
CA LYS A 134 6.54 15.63 -7.01
C LYS A 134 7.83 16.39 -6.78
N ASN A 135 8.32 16.39 -5.54
CA ASN A 135 9.53 17.12 -5.14
C ASN A 135 10.82 16.27 -5.27
N LYS A 136 10.69 14.96 -5.58
CA LYS A 136 11.77 14.01 -5.80
C LYS A 136 12.64 13.78 -4.56
N ASN A 137 12.06 13.85 -3.37
CA ASN A 137 12.79 13.65 -2.12
C ASN A 137 12.87 12.17 -1.70
N GLY A 138 12.18 11.28 -2.43
CA GLY A 138 12.13 9.85 -2.17
C GLY A 138 11.30 9.44 -0.96
N LYS A 139 10.38 10.30 -0.49
CA LYS A 139 9.55 10.09 0.71
C LYS A 139 8.08 10.40 0.43
N PRO A 140 7.15 9.68 1.08
CA PRO A 140 5.74 10.02 1.00
C PRO A 140 5.42 11.24 1.88
N ASP A 141 5.31 12.41 1.26
CA ASP A 141 4.94 13.64 1.97
C ASP A 141 3.43 13.66 2.33
N GLU A 142 3.09 14.27 3.47
CA GLU A 142 1.72 14.24 4.02
C GLU A 142 0.69 14.96 3.13
N ASP A 143 1.13 15.91 2.30
CA ASP A 143 0.27 16.69 1.41
C ASP A 143 0.12 16.08 0.00
N GLU A 144 0.77 14.95 -0.29
CA GLU A 144 0.77 14.31 -1.61
C GLU A 144 -0.18 13.11 -1.74
N TRP A 145 -0.97 12.79 -0.72
CA TRP A 145 -1.88 11.64 -0.72
C TRP A 145 -3.23 11.91 -1.41
N TYR A 146 -3.57 11.03 -2.36
CA TYR A 146 -4.85 10.97 -3.07
C TYR A 146 -5.52 9.63 -2.79
N GLU A 147 -6.83 9.63 -2.49
CA GLU A 147 -7.59 8.39 -2.29
C GLU A 147 -7.99 7.81 -3.65
N ILE A 148 -7.91 6.49 -3.82
CA ILE A 148 -8.56 5.82 -4.95
C ILE A 148 -10.06 5.79 -4.67
N ALA A 149 -10.85 6.47 -5.50
CA ALA A 149 -12.30 6.50 -5.37
C ALA A 149 -12.93 5.20 -5.88
N GLY A 150 -12.97 4.18 -5.00
CA GLY A 150 -13.71 2.94 -5.24
C GLY A 150 -15.23 3.12 -5.26
N SER A 151 -15.96 2.03 -5.48
CA SER A 151 -17.42 2.04 -5.70
C SER A 151 -18.25 2.64 -4.55
N GLU A 152 -17.72 2.66 -3.32
CA GLU A 152 -18.39 3.21 -2.15
C GLU A 152 -18.03 4.68 -1.90
N TYR A 153 -17.05 5.26 -2.61
CA TYR A 153 -16.47 6.56 -2.26
C TYR A 153 -17.51 7.68 -2.13
N PHE A 154 -18.47 7.73 -3.07
CA PHE A 154 -19.48 8.78 -3.18
C PHE A 154 -20.83 8.43 -2.54
N LYS A 155 -20.93 7.29 -1.84
CA LYS A 155 -22.16 6.92 -1.14
C LYS A 155 -22.34 7.79 0.10
N ASP A 156 -23.60 8.09 0.43
CA ASP A 156 -23.99 8.82 1.63
C ASP A 156 -23.62 8.09 2.93
N THR A 157 -23.51 6.76 2.86
CA THR A 157 -23.03 5.91 3.94
C THR A 157 -21.53 6.02 4.22
N THR A 158 -20.76 6.65 3.32
CA THR A 158 -19.31 6.77 3.45
C THR A 158 -18.94 8.00 4.26
N ILE A 159 -18.22 7.78 5.36
CA ILE A 159 -17.85 8.83 6.32
C ILE A 159 -16.42 9.28 6.03
N LYS A 160 -16.27 10.48 5.49
CA LYS A 160 -14.97 11.13 5.31
C LYS A 160 -14.48 11.72 6.64
N ASN A 161 -13.15 11.82 6.80
CA ASN A 161 -12.53 12.34 8.03
C ASN A 161 -12.99 11.59 9.30
N TYR A 162 -13.31 10.31 9.18
CA TYR A 162 -13.60 9.46 10.32
C TYR A 162 -12.32 9.25 11.13
N SER A 163 -12.45 9.28 12.46
CA SER A 163 -11.35 9.07 13.39
C SER A 163 -11.80 8.13 14.50
N ILE A 164 -10.98 7.14 14.81
CA ILE A 164 -11.20 6.21 15.93
C ILE A 164 -9.95 6.15 16.79
N THR A 165 -10.15 6.12 18.10
CA THR A 165 -9.09 5.94 19.09
C THR A 165 -9.29 4.61 19.79
N TYR A 166 -8.28 3.76 19.77
CA TYR A 166 -8.24 2.50 20.52
C TYR A 166 -7.33 2.67 21.74
N TYR A 167 -7.71 2.05 22.86
CA TYR A 167 -6.97 2.13 24.11
C TYR A 167 -6.29 0.80 24.42
N LYS A 168 -5.05 0.90 24.90
CA LYS A 168 -4.26 -0.24 25.37
C LYS A 168 -5.02 -0.97 26.49
N PRO A 169 -5.18 -2.31 26.42
CA PRO A 169 -5.90 -3.05 27.44
C PRO A 169 -5.11 -3.06 28.75
N ASP A 170 -5.82 -3.01 29.88
CA ASP A 170 -5.24 -3.32 31.18
C ASP A 170 -5.20 -4.84 31.36
N GLU A 171 -4.03 -5.45 31.12
CA GLU A 171 -3.82 -6.90 31.26
C GLU A 171 -3.89 -7.38 32.72
N SER A 172 -3.95 -6.48 33.71
CA SER A 172 -4.11 -6.82 35.13
C SER A 172 -5.57 -6.90 35.58
N LYS A 173 -6.51 -6.39 34.77
CA LYS A 173 -7.94 -6.39 35.10
C LYS A 173 -8.49 -7.83 35.13
N THR A 174 -9.56 -8.03 35.88
CA THR A 174 -10.34 -9.27 35.78
C THR A 174 -11.13 -9.24 34.44
N PRO A 175 -10.94 -10.22 33.54
CA PRO A 175 -11.65 -10.26 32.26
C PRO A 175 -13.17 -10.30 32.43
N VAL A 176 -13.90 -9.57 31.58
CA VAL A 176 -15.37 -9.59 31.57
C VAL A 176 -15.82 -10.70 30.62
N LYS A 177 -16.19 -11.86 31.15
CA LYS A 177 -16.63 -12.99 30.31
C LYS A 177 -17.97 -12.69 29.64
N GLY A 178 -18.08 -13.05 28.36
CA GLY A 178 -19.33 -12.96 27.62
C GLY A 178 -20.27 -14.14 27.83
N SER A 179 -21.41 -14.09 27.15
CA SER A 179 -22.42 -15.16 27.20
C SER A 179 -22.04 -16.40 26.38
N ALA A 180 -21.19 -16.24 25.36
CA ALA A 180 -20.69 -17.32 24.55
C ALA A 180 -19.31 -17.79 25.03
N ASN A 181 -19.05 -19.09 24.96
CA ASN A 181 -17.80 -19.70 25.46
C ASN A 181 -16.53 -19.16 24.80
N TRP A 182 -16.63 -18.61 23.60
CA TRP A 182 -15.50 -18.01 22.90
C TRP A 182 -15.14 -16.61 23.41
N GLN A 183 -16.04 -15.93 24.15
CA GLN A 183 -15.85 -14.56 24.64
C GLN A 183 -15.08 -14.55 25.95
N THR A 184 -13.75 -14.45 25.87
CA THR A 184 -12.88 -14.49 27.06
C THR A 184 -12.82 -13.15 27.78
N ASP A 185 -12.94 -12.05 27.04
CA ASP A 185 -13.05 -10.68 27.58
C ASP A 185 -13.84 -9.78 26.61
N THR A 186 -15.10 -9.48 26.91
CA THR A 186 -15.94 -8.59 26.08
C THR A 186 -15.61 -7.11 26.23
N GLU A 187 -14.75 -6.77 27.19
CA GLU A 187 -14.31 -5.39 27.43
C GLU A 187 -12.79 -5.25 27.25
N TYR A 188 -12.23 -5.87 26.20
CA TYR A 188 -10.79 -5.96 26.04
C TYR A 188 -10.16 -4.69 25.47
N ILE A 189 -10.36 -4.39 24.18
CA ILE A 189 -9.84 -3.17 23.56
C ILE A 189 -10.94 -2.11 23.53
N ARG A 190 -10.91 -1.16 24.47
CA ARG A 190 -11.85 -0.03 24.42
C ARG A 190 -11.57 0.83 23.20
N TRP A 191 -12.61 1.40 22.59
CA TRP A 191 -12.48 2.38 21.53
C TRP A 191 -13.58 3.45 21.60
N GLU A 192 -13.31 4.61 21.01
CA GLU A 192 -14.27 5.70 20.77
C GLU A 192 -13.97 6.39 19.44
N ASP A 193 -15.00 6.92 18.79
CA ASP A 193 -14.87 7.59 17.50
C ASP A 193 -15.34 9.06 17.53
N ASN A 194 -15.03 9.79 16.46
CA ASN A 194 -15.46 11.17 16.29
C ASN A 194 -16.93 11.33 15.84
N GLN A 195 -17.70 10.23 15.76
CA GLN A 195 -19.14 10.23 15.53
C GLN A 195 -19.92 10.12 16.86
N GLY A 196 -19.21 10.02 17.99
CA GLY A 196 -19.78 9.89 19.33
C GLY A 196 -20.06 8.43 19.75
N SER A 197 -19.66 7.45 18.94
CA SER A 197 -19.79 6.04 19.28
C SER A 197 -18.59 5.58 20.12
N LYS A 198 -18.83 4.56 20.94
CA LYS A 198 -17.81 3.91 21.76
C LYS A 198 -18.16 2.45 21.99
N GLY A 199 -17.16 1.64 22.26
CA GLY A 199 -17.36 0.22 22.54
C GLY A 199 -16.06 -0.48 22.88
N TYR A 200 -16.06 -1.79 22.68
CA TYR A 200 -14.90 -2.65 22.88
C TYR A 200 -14.73 -3.58 21.70
N LEU A 201 -13.49 -4.03 21.43
CA LEU A 201 -13.24 -5.27 20.71
C LEU A 201 -13.22 -6.42 21.71
N THR A 202 -13.94 -7.51 21.43
CA THR A 202 -13.97 -8.70 22.30
C THR A 202 -12.74 -9.57 22.09
N LYS A 203 -12.04 -9.94 23.17
CA LYS A 203 -11.01 -10.99 23.10
C LYS A 203 -11.68 -12.36 23.00
N ASN A 204 -11.30 -13.12 21.99
CA ASN A 204 -11.80 -14.47 21.77
C ASN A 204 -10.89 -15.55 22.39
N SER A 205 -11.36 -16.79 22.42
CA SER A 205 -10.62 -17.93 22.98
C SER A 205 -9.56 -18.52 22.03
N PHE A 206 -9.58 -18.12 20.75
CA PHE A 206 -8.73 -18.66 19.70
C PHE A 206 -7.40 -17.89 19.59
N HIS A 207 -7.41 -16.59 19.87
CA HIS A 207 -6.25 -15.71 19.79
C HIS A 207 -5.88 -15.17 21.19
N LYS A 208 -4.74 -15.62 21.72
CA LYS A 208 -4.34 -15.40 23.12
C LYS A 208 -3.42 -14.19 23.31
N GLN A 209 -2.68 -13.81 22.27
CA GLN A 209 -1.78 -12.67 22.27
C GLN A 209 -2.55 -11.35 22.52
N SER A 210 -1.82 -10.27 22.79
CA SER A 210 -2.49 -8.97 22.91
C SER A 210 -3.02 -8.54 21.56
N TYR A 211 -4.22 -7.96 21.52
CA TYR A 211 -4.76 -7.42 20.26
C TYR A 211 -4.21 -6.02 20.00
N TYR A 212 -3.60 -5.38 20.99
CA TYR A 212 -2.98 -4.06 20.84
C TYR A 212 -1.53 -4.19 20.38
N PRO A 213 -1.03 -3.39 19.41
CA PRO A 213 0.37 -3.45 18.97
C PRO A 213 1.34 -3.28 20.14
N THR A 214 2.10 -4.32 20.49
CA THR A 214 2.89 -4.32 21.74
C THR A 214 4.20 -3.55 21.64
N TRP A 215 4.67 -3.28 20.42
CA TRP A 215 5.80 -2.37 20.19
C TRP A 215 5.42 -0.89 20.34
N LEU A 216 4.12 -0.59 20.49
CA LEU A 216 3.64 0.75 20.81
C LEU A 216 3.63 0.97 22.33
N GLY A 217 4.46 1.90 22.79
CA GLY A 217 4.55 2.28 24.20
C GLY A 217 3.33 3.07 24.70
N GLU A 218 2.60 3.71 23.78
CA GLU A 218 1.48 4.61 24.09
C GLU A 218 0.25 3.88 24.65
N SER A 219 -0.50 4.58 25.52
CA SER A 219 -1.74 4.08 26.13
C SER A 219 -2.94 4.09 25.18
N SER A 220 -2.83 4.77 24.04
CA SER A 220 -3.84 4.78 23.00
C SER A 220 -3.23 5.04 21.63
N ILE A 221 -3.94 4.63 20.58
CA ILE A 221 -3.61 4.93 19.17
C ILE A 221 -4.85 5.45 18.47
N THR A 222 -4.68 6.52 17.67
CA THR A 222 -5.76 7.12 16.87
C THR A 222 -5.46 6.96 15.40
N PHE A 223 -6.42 6.46 14.65
CA PHE A 223 -6.37 6.40 13.19
C PHE A 223 -7.40 7.34 12.58
N LYS A 224 -7.09 7.87 11.39
CA LYS A 224 -7.94 8.78 10.62
C LYS A 224 -7.99 8.34 9.17
N GLY A 225 -9.17 8.46 8.57
CA GLY A 225 -9.37 8.15 7.15
C GLY A 225 -10.83 8.24 6.73
N THR A 226 -11.13 7.61 5.61
CA THR A 226 -12.49 7.36 5.13
C THR A 226 -12.98 6.04 5.72
N LYS A 227 -14.17 6.02 6.32
CA LYS A 227 -14.87 4.80 6.74
C LYS A 227 -15.97 4.46 5.74
N ILE A 228 -15.96 3.23 5.22
CA ILE A 228 -17.04 2.71 4.38
C ILE A 228 -18.01 1.87 5.20
N ALA A 229 -19.16 1.54 4.60
CA ALA A 229 -20.22 0.79 5.25
C ALA A 229 -19.79 -0.66 5.54
N ASP A 230 -20.38 -1.22 6.59
CA ASP A 230 -20.26 -2.62 6.97
C ASP A 230 -20.71 -3.54 5.81
N ASN A 231 -19.91 -4.54 5.48
CA ASN A 231 -20.19 -5.44 4.35
C ASN A 231 -20.50 -6.89 4.79
N PHE A 232 -20.19 -7.27 6.04
CA PHE A 232 -20.59 -8.57 6.57
C PHE A 232 -22.04 -8.56 7.05
N LYS A 233 -22.74 -9.66 6.78
CA LYS A 233 -24.10 -9.92 7.26
C LYS A 233 -24.14 -11.28 7.94
N GLN A 234 -24.96 -11.39 8.98
CA GLN A 234 -25.18 -12.65 9.67
C GLN A 234 -26.46 -13.32 9.18
N ASN A 235 -26.38 -14.59 8.78
CA ASN A 235 -27.53 -15.42 8.46
C ASN A 235 -27.41 -16.75 9.21
N ASN A 236 -28.41 -17.09 10.05
CA ASN A 236 -28.42 -18.30 10.88
C ASN A 236 -27.12 -18.51 11.69
N GLY A 237 -26.55 -17.43 12.23
CA GLY A 237 -25.32 -17.47 13.01
C GLY A 237 -24.02 -17.45 12.21
N ILE A 238 -24.09 -17.56 10.88
CA ILE A 238 -22.93 -17.54 9.98
C ILE A 238 -22.75 -16.15 9.41
N TRP A 239 -21.52 -15.63 9.50
CA TRP A 239 -21.14 -14.36 8.91
C TRP A 239 -20.61 -14.57 7.50
N SER A 240 -21.00 -13.68 6.58
CA SER A 240 -20.48 -13.63 5.22
C SER A 240 -20.55 -12.21 4.69
N SER A 241 -19.61 -11.81 3.86
CA SER A 241 -19.61 -10.52 3.16
C SER A 241 -19.70 -10.66 1.65
N ALA A 242 -20.01 -9.55 0.99
CA ALA A 242 -19.89 -9.38 -0.45
C ALA A 242 -18.76 -8.41 -0.75
N ALA A 243 -18.09 -8.65 -1.88
CA ALA A 243 -17.15 -7.69 -2.45
C ALA A 243 -17.88 -6.42 -2.89
N PHE A 244 -17.22 -5.28 -2.71
CA PHE A 244 -17.55 -4.05 -3.42
C PHE A 244 -17.12 -4.15 -4.89
N GLU A 245 -17.62 -3.27 -5.75
CA GLU A 245 -17.47 -3.45 -7.20
C GLU A 245 -16.02 -3.25 -7.67
N PHE A 246 -15.29 -2.25 -7.14
CA PHE A 246 -13.90 -1.95 -7.51
C PHE A 246 -13.23 -0.97 -6.54
N GLY A 247 -11.89 -0.85 -6.63
CA GLY A 247 -11.11 0.23 -6.01
C GLY A 247 -10.63 -0.01 -4.58
N TYR A 248 -10.64 -1.26 -4.13
CA TYR A 248 -10.27 -1.66 -2.77
C TYR A 248 -9.28 -2.81 -2.77
N ALA A 249 -8.33 -2.78 -1.82
CA ALA A 249 -7.48 -3.93 -1.51
C ALA A 249 -8.30 -5.01 -0.80
N ASP A 250 -7.90 -6.28 -0.89
CA ASP A 250 -8.55 -7.40 -0.17
C ASP A 250 -10.08 -7.40 -0.26
N ASN A 251 -10.57 -7.10 -1.46
CA ASN A 251 -11.98 -6.93 -1.75
C ASN A 251 -12.53 -8.05 -2.64
N ALA A 252 -11.76 -8.43 -3.65
CA ALA A 252 -12.06 -9.52 -4.57
C ALA A 252 -10.85 -10.47 -4.65
N THR A 253 -11.07 -11.70 -5.12
CA THR A 253 -9.98 -12.66 -5.32
C THR A 253 -8.92 -12.10 -6.27
N ASN A 254 -7.65 -12.47 -6.05
CA ASN A 254 -6.52 -11.88 -6.78
C ASN A 254 -6.55 -12.14 -8.30
N ASP A 255 -7.32 -13.11 -8.77
CA ASP A 255 -7.56 -13.45 -10.17
C ASP A 255 -8.75 -12.70 -10.81
N ASN A 256 -9.50 -11.93 -10.02
CA ASN A 256 -10.64 -11.14 -10.47
C ASN A 256 -10.21 -9.72 -10.86
N ASP A 257 -10.79 -9.17 -11.94
CA ASP A 257 -10.53 -7.80 -12.39
C ASP A 257 -10.92 -6.72 -11.37
N ALA A 258 -11.86 -7.00 -10.45
CA ALA A 258 -12.21 -6.11 -9.35
C ALA A 258 -11.07 -5.90 -8.32
N SER A 259 -10.01 -6.73 -8.39
CA SER A 259 -8.75 -6.52 -7.63
C SER A 259 -7.76 -5.58 -8.31
N ASN A 260 -8.02 -5.21 -9.58
CA ASN A 260 -7.18 -4.29 -10.33
C ASN A 260 -7.52 -2.83 -9.97
N ILE A 261 -6.49 -1.98 -9.93
CA ILE A 261 -6.59 -0.57 -9.55
C ILE A 261 -6.11 0.30 -10.70
N ASP A 262 -6.90 1.31 -11.02
CA ASP A 262 -6.61 2.33 -12.03
C ASP A 262 -6.31 3.66 -11.31
N ILE A 263 -5.13 4.23 -11.57
CA ILE A 263 -4.66 5.47 -10.93
C ILE A 263 -5.54 6.66 -11.33
N SER A 264 -6.24 6.59 -12.47
CA SER A 264 -7.20 7.64 -12.87
C SER A 264 -8.40 7.78 -11.92
N TRP A 265 -8.61 6.81 -11.02
CA TRP A 265 -9.62 6.91 -9.96
C TRP A 265 -9.15 7.76 -8.76
N ALA A 266 -7.92 8.25 -8.76
CA ALA A 266 -7.40 9.09 -7.69
C ALA A 266 -8.20 10.41 -7.55
N VAL A 267 -8.58 10.75 -6.32
CA VAL A 267 -9.27 11.99 -5.96
C VAL A 267 -8.52 12.77 -4.89
N ASP A 268 -8.60 14.09 -4.97
CA ASP A 268 -8.07 14.99 -3.96
C ASP A 268 -8.93 15.03 -2.67
N LYS A 269 -8.50 15.84 -1.69
CA LYS A 269 -9.20 16.02 -0.41
C LYS A 269 -10.64 16.56 -0.55
N SER A 270 -10.99 17.14 -1.70
CA SER A 270 -12.34 17.61 -2.02
C SER A 270 -13.19 16.57 -2.76
N GLY A 271 -12.63 15.39 -3.05
CA GLY A 271 -13.29 14.34 -3.82
C GLY A 271 -13.28 14.60 -5.33
N LYS A 272 -12.45 15.52 -5.81
CA LYS A 272 -12.31 15.79 -7.24
C LYS A 272 -11.24 14.88 -7.83
N TYR A 273 -11.56 14.22 -8.94
CA TYR A 273 -10.60 13.41 -9.70
C TYR A 273 -9.38 14.23 -10.13
N VAL A 274 -8.21 13.63 -9.98
CA VAL A 274 -6.92 14.20 -10.36
C VAL A 274 -6.22 13.34 -11.40
N LYS A 275 -5.50 13.99 -12.32
CA LYS A 275 -4.68 13.29 -13.30
C LYS A 275 -3.23 13.26 -12.82
N LEU A 276 -2.84 12.15 -12.20
CA LEU A 276 -1.45 11.89 -11.82
C LEU A 276 -0.68 11.32 -13.02
N PRO A 277 0.60 11.66 -13.22
CA PRO A 277 1.42 11.01 -14.24
C PRO A 277 1.78 9.56 -13.88
N GLY A 278 1.76 9.25 -12.59
CA GLY A 278 2.10 7.96 -12.00
C GLY A 278 2.10 8.08 -10.48
N ILE A 279 2.52 7.02 -9.80
CA ILE A 279 2.58 6.95 -8.34
C ILE A 279 3.91 6.32 -7.89
N ASP A 280 4.47 6.81 -6.79
CA ASP A 280 5.70 6.30 -6.19
C ASP A 280 5.43 5.61 -4.85
N PHE A 281 4.35 6.02 -4.17
CA PHE A 281 3.97 5.46 -2.87
C PHE A 281 2.53 5.03 -2.86
N VAL A 282 2.27 3.94 -2.15
CA VAL A 282 0.95 3.40 -1.90
C VAL A 282 0.78 3.20 -0.40
N LYS A 283 -0.36 3.60 0.14
CA LYS A 283 -0.79 3.26 1.50
C LYS A 283 -2.12 2.53 1.44
N VAL A 284 -2.22 1.42 2.15
CA VAL A 284 -3.45 0.64 2.29
C VAL A 284 -3.86 0.65 3.75
N TYR A 285 -5.14 0.87 4.04
CA TYR A 285 -5.66 0.78 5.40
C TYR A 285 -7.05 0.13 5.48
N SER A 286 -7.32 -0.59 6.59
CA SER A 286 -8.61 -1.24 6.84
C SER A 286 -9.74 -0.20 6.86
N ALA A 287 -10.73 -0.37 5.99
CA ALA A 287 -11.74 0.66 5.71
C ALA A 287 -13.02 0.55 6.55
N ILE A 288 -13.25 -0.62 7.16
CA ILE A 288 -14.49 -0.95 7.86
C ILE A 288 -14.22 -1.02 9.36
N ARG A 289 -15.14 -0.46 10.14
CA ARG A 289 -15.29 -0.81 11.56
C ARG A 289 -16.53 -1.70 11.67
N GLN A 290 -16.31 -3.00 11.78
CA GLN A 290 -17.33 -3.99 12.10
C GLN A 290 -16.72 -5.13 12.94
N GLU A 291 -17.50 -5.76 13.82
CA GLU A 291 -17.13 -6.98 14.55
C GLU A 291 -18.12 -8.09 14.21
N ASN A 292 -17.61 -9.24 13.79
CA ASN A 292 -18.36 -10.36 13.23
C ASN A 292 -18.38 -11.56 14.20
N GLY A 293 -18.65 -11.30 15.48
CA GLY A 293 -18.70 -12.31 16.53
C GLY A 293 -17.38 -13.06 16.69
N MET A 294 -17.39 -14.39 16.58
CA MET A 294 -16.17 -15.19 16.78
C MET A 294 -15.11 -14.97 15.70
N LEU A 295 -15.49 -14.42 14.53
CA LEU A 295 -14.55 -14.09 13.46
C LEU A 295 -13.71 -12.86 13.78
N GLY A 296 -14.06 -12.09 14.81
CA GLY A 296 -13.36 -10.86 15.18
C GLY A 296 -13.76 -9.67 14.31
N GLU A 297 -12.88 -8.67 14.28
CA GLU A 297 -12.99 -7.48 13.45
C GLU A 297 -12.88 -7.78 11.95
N VAL A 298 -13.45 -6.92 11.11
CA VAL A 298 -13.07 -6.85 9.69
C VAL A 298 -11.67 -6.25 9.59
N SER A 299 -10.77 -6.99 8.96
CA SER A 299 -9.38 -6.59 8.78
C SER A 299 -8.94 -6.82 7.36
N THR A 300 -8.35 -5.81 6.74
CA THR A 300 -7.67 -6.00 5.45
C THR A 300 -6.38 -6.79 5.66
N GLU A 301 -6.20 -7.84 4.88
CA GLU A 301 -4.91 -8.52 4.73
C GLU A 301 -4.22 -8.12 3.42
N VAL A 302 -2.90 -7.95 3.50
CA VAL A 302 -2.07 -7.65 2.33
C VAL A 302 -1.05 -8.77 2.15
N THR A 303 -1.02 -9.36 0.96
CA THR A 303 -0.07 -10.43 0.59
C THR A 303 0.99 -9.95 -0.42
N GLY A 304 0.82 -8.74 -0.98
CA GLY A 304 1.75 -8.13 -1.92
C GLY A 304 1.07 -7.10 -2.81
N ALA A 305 1.79 -6.63 -3.82
CA ALA A 305 1.23 -5.80 -4.88
C ALA A 305 2.03 -6.01 -6.17
N TYR A 306 1.37 -5.83 -7.31
CA TYR A 306 1.96 -5.92 -8.64
C TYR A 306 1.74 -4.62 -9.42
N ASP A 307 2.80 -4.12 -10.05
CA ASP A 307 2.66 -3.27 -11.23
C ASP A 307 2.18 -4.15 -12.40
N LEU A 308 1.03 -3.81 -12.98
CA LEU A 308 0.44 -4.52 -14.11
C LEU A 308 1.05 -4.09 -15.45
N ARG A 309 1.86 -3.02 -15.47
CA ARG A 309 2.54 -2.49 -16.65
C ARG A 309 3.86 -3.21 -16.93
N ILE A 310 4.44 -3.92 -15.94
CA ILE A 310 5.65 -4.74 -16.10
C ILE A 310 5.27 -6.21 -16.26
N LYS A 311 5.88 -6.88 -17.26
CA LYS A 311 5.64 -8.28 -17.60
C LYS A 311 6.66 -9.22 -16.96
#